data_AF-A0AAV0T2M4-F1
#
_entry.id   AF-A0AAV0T2M4-F1
#
_cell.length_a   1.000
_cell.length_b   1.000
_cell.length_c   1.000
_cell.angle_alpha   90.00
_cell.angle_beta   90.00
_cell.angle_gamma   90.00
#
_symmetry.space_group_name_H-M   'P 1'
#
loop_
_entity.id
_entity.type
_entity.pdbx_description
1 polymer ?
#
loop_
_entity_poly.entity_id
_entity_poly.type
_entity_poly.pdbx_seq_one_letter_code
_entity_poly.pdbx_strand_id
1 'polypeptide(L)'
;MKVKITQSECVIKRNGDTRGKKGSLLYLSVEIEEECHVAEVDTELWHRRLGHASYGTGNAMVKDGRLTGMKMMASAACDVCATAKQVRKTFKMNDEDSEMRESARSDTEMCSDVLGPITPASKSGFKTIVTFIMTKSRYVTIYPLCKKSDA
;
A
#
# COMPACT_ATOMS: atom_id res chain seq x y z
N MET A 1 25.23 -4.20 37.86
CA MET A 1 24.44 -3.08 37.29
C MET A 1 24.92 -1.79 37.93
N LYS A 2 25.35 -0.79 37.15
CA LYS A 2 25.80 0.52 37.65
C LYS A 2 24.92 1.60 37.04
N VAL A 3 24.34 2.46 37.88
CA VAL A 3 23.44 3.54 37.47
C VAL A 3 24.07 4.87 37.86
N LYS A 4 24.16 5.81 36.91
CA LYS A 4 24.63 7.17 37.15
C LYS A 4 23.58 8.14 36.64
N ILE A 5 23.06 8.97 37.54
CA ILE A 5 22.02 9.96 37.23
C ILE A 5 22.57 11.35 37.60
N THR A 6 22.52 12.27 36.65
CA THR A 6 22.79 13.71 36.80
C THR A 6 21.55 14.50 36.39
N GLN A 7 21.54 15.81 36.60
CA GLN A 7 20.40 16.66 36.23
C GLN A 7 20.07 16.67 34.73
N SER A 8 21.02 16.29 33.87
CA SER A 8 20.90 16.33 32.41
C SER A 8 21.09 14.97 31.74
N GLU A 9 21.49 13.94 32.49
CA GLU A 9 21.82 12.63 31.95
C GLU A 9 21.47 11.48 32.91
N CYS A 10 20.89 10.40 32.39
CA CYS A 10 20.72 9.15 33.13
C CYS A 10 21.38 8.02 32.33
N VAL A 11 22.35 7.32 32.92
CA VAL A 11 23.09 6.21 32.31
C VAL A 11 22.96 4.95 33.15
N ILE A 12 22.54 3.87 32.51
CA ILE A 12 22.42 2.53 33.09
C ILE A 12 23.39 1.61 32.33
N LYS A 13 24.34 1.03 33.07
CA LYS A 13 25.28 0.03 32.55
C LYS A 13 24.94 -1.36 33.09
N ARG A 14 24.72 -2.31 32.17
CA ARG A 14 24.42 -3.71 32.48
C ARG A 14 25.08 -4.61 31.45
N ASN A 15 26.06 -5.43 31.87
CA ASN A 15 26.70 -6.47 31.05
C ASN A 15 27.15 -5.96 29.66
N GLY A 16 28.01 -4.94 29.59
CA GLY A 16 28.48 -4.34 28.32
C GLY A 16 27.51 -3.32 27.70
N ASP A 17 26.20 -3.49 27.92
CA ASP A 17 25.20 -2.55 27.41
C ASP A 17 25.13 -1.26 28.23
N THR A 18 25.24 -0.12 27.53
CA THR A 18 25.02 1.21 28.09
C THR A 18 23.74 1.82 27.50
N ARG A 19 22.75 2.05 28.37
CA ARG A 19 21.50 2.75 28.04
C ARG A 19 21.53 4.13 28.66
N GLY A 20 21.29 5.17 27.87
CA GLY A 20 21.38 6.54 28.34
C GLY A 20 20.27 7.44 27.82
N LYS A 21 19.98 8.49 28.58
CA LYS A 21 19.17 9.62 28.12
C LYS A 21 19.98 10.89 28.30
N LYS A 22 20.16 11.67 27.23
CA LYS A 22 20.83 12.98 27.24
C LYS A 22 19.86 14.03 26.69
N GLY A 23 19.35 14.91 27.55
CA GLY A 23 18.24 15.80 27.19
C GLY A 23 16.96 15.01 26.84
N SER A 24 16.39 15.22 25.65
CA SER A 24 15.24 14.45 25.13
C SER A 24 15.63 13.17 24.39
N LEU A 25 16.92 12.96 24.11
CA LEU A 25 17.39 11.87 23.26
C LEU A 25 17.74 10.62 24.11
N LEU A 26 17.15 9.49 23.76
CA LEU A 26 17.52 8.17 24.27
C LEU A 26 18.59 7.57 23.35
N TYR A 27 19.64 7.01 23.95
CA TYR A 27 20.69 6.29 23.22
C TYR A 27 20.96 4.93 23.85
N LEU A 28 21.32 3.98 23.01
CA LEU A 28 21.71 2.62 23.39
C LEU A 28 23.06 2.35 22.72
N SER A 29 24.09 2.20 23.54
CA SER A 29 25.42 1.78 23.11
C SER A 29 25.61 0.34 23.57
N VAL A 30 25.50 -0.58 22.61
CA VAL A 30 25.79 -2.00 22.80
C VAL A 30 27.23 -2.22 22.32
N GLU A 31 28.06 -2.83 23.16
CA GLU A 31 29.30 -3.43 22.69
C GLU A 31 28.88 -4.64 21.85
N ILE A 32 28.93 -4.52 20.53
CA ILE A 32 28.54 -5.59 19.62
C ILE A 32 29.66 -6.63 19.67
N GLU A 33 29.51 -7.65 20.49
CA GLU A 33 30.26 -8.89 20.29
C GLU A 33 29.74 -9.56 19.00
N GLU A 34 30.63 -10.01 18.12
CA GLU A 34 30.29 -10.68 16.85
C GLU A 34 29.70 -12.09 17.06
N GLU A 35 28.79 -12.26 18.00
CA GLU A 35 28.02 -13.50 18.14
C GLU A 35 26.78 -13.44 17.24
N CYS A 36 26.98 -13.84 15.98
CA CYS A 36 25.87 -14.14 15.09
C CYS A 36 25.28 -15.50 15.50
N HIS A 37 24.15 -15.50 16.21
CA HIS A 37 23.31 -16.69 16.27
C HIS A 37 22.78 -16.97 14.87
N VAL A 38 23.51 -17.80 14.11
CA VAL A 38 23.05 -18.33 12.83
C VAL A 38 21.90 -19.30 13.13
N ALA A 39 20.71 -18.76 13.32
CA ALA A 39 19.49 -19.55 13.21
C ALA A 39 19.43 -20.10 11.79
N GLU A 40 19.07 -21.37 11.60
CA GLU A 40 18.82 -21.91 10.25
C GLU A 40 17.89 -20.96 9.50
N VAL A 41 18.47 -20.30 8.49
CA VAL A 41 17.84 -19.17 7.82
C VAL A 41 16.96 -19.72 6.71
N ASP A 42 15.69 -19.95 7.03
CA ASP A 42 14.69 -20.30 6.03
C ASP A 42 14.27 -19.08 5.19
N THR A 43 14.13 -19.30 3.88
CA THR A 43 13.67 -18.31 2.91
C THR A 43 12.28 -17.78 3.28
N GLU A 44 11.40 -18.65 3.79
CA GLU A 44 10.06 -18.27 4.21
C GLU A 44 10.08 -17.31 5.41
N LEU A 45 11.00 -17.52 6.34
CA LEU A 45 11.16 -16.67 7.52
C LEU A 45 11.60 -15.26 7.14
N TRP A 46 12.56 -15.11 6.22
CA TRP A 46 12.94 -13.78 5.71
C TRP A 46 11.85 -13.15 4.88
N HIS A 47 11.15 -13.93 4.05
CA HIS A 47 10.00 -13.43 3.31
C HIS A 47 8.98 -12.78 4.27
N ARG A 48 8.65 -13.44 5.39
CA ARG A 48 7.77 -12.87 6.43
C ARG A 48 8.39 -11.66 7.15
N ARG A 49 9.66 -11.74 7.59
CA ARG A 49 10.34 -10.65 8.33
C ARG A 49 10.51 -9.37 7.50
N LEU A 50 10.66 -9.50 6.19
CA LEU A 50 10.78 -8.37 5.25
C LEU A 50 9.42 -7.85 4.79
N GLY A 51 8.32 -8.18 5.49
CA GLY A 51 6.98 -7.71 5.15
C GLY A 51 6.46 -8.30 3.84
N HIS A 52 6.71 -9.59 3.61
CA HIS A 52 6.31 -10.30 2.41
C HIS A 52 6.94 -9.75 1.12
N ALA A 53 8.15 -9.18 1.18
CA ALA A 53 8.88 -8.71 0.01
C ALA A 53 8.95 -9.79 -1.08
N SER A 54 8.96 -9.38 -2.36
CA SER A 54 9.06 -10.34 -3.46
C SER A 54 10.37 -11.13 -3.36
N TYR A 55 10.36 -12.41 -3.75
CA TYR A 55 11.59 -13.21 -3.78
C TYR A 55 12.66 -12.60 -4.69
N GLY A 56 12.25 -11.87 -5.75
CA GLY A 56 13.17 -11.08 -6.57
C GLY A 56 13.86 -9.96 -5.79
N THR A 57 13.12 -9.23 -4.95
CA THR A 57 13.68 -8.20 -4.06
C THR A 57 14.61 -8.82 -3.02
N GLY A 58 14.22 -9.96 -2.42
CA GLY A 58 15.07 -10.73 -1.50
C GLY A 58 16.37 -11.14 -2.16
N ASN A 59 16.30 -11.66 -3.39
CA ASN A 59 17.45 -12.07 -4.18
C ASN A 59 18.36 -10.90 -4.59
N ALA A 60 17.82 -9.72 -4.86
CA ALA A 60 18.62 -8.52 -5.05
C ALA A 60 19.40 -8.16 -3.78
N MET A 61 18.75 -8.20 -2.61
CA MET A 61 19.40 -7.93 -1.33
C MET A 61 20.49 -8.95 -0.95
N VAL A 62 20.32 -10.23 -1.33
CA VAL A 62 21.38 -11.24 -1.20
C VAL A 62 22.58 -10.89 -2.07
N LYS A 63 22.35 -10.55 -3.34
CA LYS A 63 23.41 -10.17 -4.29
C LYS A 63 24.16 -8.91 -3.84
N ASP A 64 23.44 -7.95 -3.26
CA ASP A 64 23.99 -6.70 -2.74
C ASP A 64 24.69 -6.87 -1.38
N GLY A 65 24.77 -8.09 -0.84
CA GLY A 65 25.42 -8.38 0.45
C GLY A 65 24.65 -7.87 1.68
N ARG A 66 23.40 -7.43 1.52
CA ARG A 66 22.55 -6.94 2.63
C ARG A 66 21.94 -8.05 3.46
N LEU A 67 21.80 -9.24 2.89
CA LEU A 67 21.34 -10.46 3.56
C LEU A 67 22.45 -11.49 3.53
N THR A 68 23.44 -11.34 4.41
CA THR A 68 24.60 -12.22 4.52
C THR A 68 24.19 -13.61 5.03
N GLY A 69 24.83 -14.66 4.50
CA GLY A 69 24.57 -16.05 4.90
C GLY A 69 23.29 -16.68 4.34
N MET A 70 22.50 -15.95 3.56
CA MET A 70 21.29 -16.48 2.94
C MET A 70 21.54 -16.98 1.51
N LYS A 71 20.95 -18.12 1.15
CA LYS A 71 20.93 -18.61 -0.23
C LYS A 71 19.91 -17.82 -1.06
N MET A 72 20.05 -17.88 -2.37
CA MET A 72 19.04 -17.34 -3.29
C MET A 72 17.68 -17.97 -2.98
N MET A 73 16.70 -17.12 -2.73
CA MET A 73 15.32 -17.50 -2.46
C MET A 73 14.70 -18.12 -3.70
N ALA A 74 14.18 -19.35 -3.57
CA ALA A 74 13.32 -19.95 -4.57
C ALA A 74 11.89 -19.39 -4.45
N SER A 75 11.17 -19.26 -5.56
CA SER A 75 9.78 -18.85 -5.51
C SER A 75 8.93 -19.93 -4.85
N ALA A 76 8.31 -19.61 -3.71
CA ALA A 76 7.35 -20.46 -3.04
C ALA A 76 5.98 -19.77 -2.99
N ALA A 77 4.91 -20.56 -3.05
CA ALA A 77 3.56 -20.04 -2.84
C ALA A 77 3.41 -19.53 -1.39
N CYS A 78 2.86 -18.33 -1.25
CA CYS A 78 2.58 -17.72 0.04
C CYS A 78 1.14 -17.23 0.02
N ASP A 79 0.28 -17.81 0.86
CA ASP A 79 -1.16 -17.54 0.87
C ASP A 79 -1.50 -16.08 1.18
N VAL A 80 -0.72 -15.48 2.09
CA VAL A 80 -0.83 -14.06 2.43
C VAL A 80 -0.51 -13.19 1.22
N CYS A 81 0.57 -13.51 0.49
CA CYS A 81 0.90 -12.79 -0.75
C CYS A 81 -0.16 -12.98 -1.82
N ALA A 82 -0.64 -14.22 -2.01
CA ALA A 82 -1.64 -14.51 -3.03
C ALA A 82 -2.92 -13.70 -2.81
N THR A 83 -3.35 -13.58 -1.56
CA THR A 83 -4.58 -12.85 -1.20
C THR A 83 -4.39 -11.34 -1.16
N ALA A 84 -3.27 -10.86 -0.61
CA ALA A 84 -3.01 -9.43 -0.44
C ALA A 84 -2.45 -8.74 -1.69
N LYS A 85 -1.76 -9.48 -2.56
CA LYS A 85 -1.08 -8.96 -3.76
C LYS A 85 -1.70 -9.46 -5.06
N GLN A 86 -2.92 -10.00 -5.01
CA GLN A 86 -3.66 -10.31 -6.21
C GLN A 86 -3.82 -9.04 -7.07
N VAL A 87 -3.42 -9.14 -8.34
CA VAL A 87 -3.64 -8.09 -9.32
C VAL A 87 -4.74 -8.55 -10.26
N ARG A 88 -5.70 -7.68 -10.55
CA ARG A 88 -6.72 -7.94 -11.57
C ARG A 88 -5.99 -8.12 -12.91
N LYS A 89 -6.17 -9.27 -13.56
CA LYS A 89 -5.65 -9.48 -14.93
C LYS A 89 -6.15 -8.36 -15.84
N THR A 90 -5.32 -7.94 -16.78
CA THR A 90 -5.70 -6.97 -17.81
C THR A 90 -6.91 -7.48 -18.57
N PHE A 91 -7.87 -6.58 -18.81
CA PHE A 91 -8.94 -6.83 -19.77
C PHE A 91 -8.33 -6.92 -21.15
N LYS A 92 -8.57 -8.04 -21.84
CA LYS A 92 -8.24 -8.14 -23.25
C LYS A 92 -9.18 -7.20 -23.99
N MET A 93 -8.68 -6.04 -24.41
CA MET A 93 -9.30 -5.27 -25.49
C MET A 93 -8.51 -5.61 -26.74
N ASN A 94 -9.17 -6.19 -27.74
CA ASN A 94 -8.60 -6.23 -29.07
C ASN A 94 -8.88 -4.86 -29.69
N ASP A 95 -7.92 -4.27 -30.40
CA ASP A 95 -8.09 -2.93 -31.00
C ASP A 95 -9.31 -2.88 -31.94
N GLU A 96 -9.56 -3.99 -32.66
CA GLU A 96 -10.77 -4.19 -33.48
C GLU A 96 -12.07 -4.15 -32.66
N ASP A 97 -12.09 -4.73 -31.45
CA ASP A 97 -13.27 -4.73 -30.58
C ASP A 97 -13.57 -3.34 -30.00
N SER A 98 -12.55 -2.49 -29.81
CA SER A 98 -12.76 -1.09 -29.39
C SER A 98 -13.33 -0.24 -30.52
N GLU A 99 -12.73 -0.29 -31.72
CA GLU A 99 -13.17 0.54 -32.86
C GLU A 99 -14.55 0.13 -33.37
N MET A 100 -14.85 -1.18 -33.39
CA MET A 100 -16.20 -1.67 -33.71
C MET A 100 -17.23 -1.26 -32.66
N ARG A 101 -16.88 -1.29 -31.37
CA ARG A 101 -17.77 -0.82 -30.30
C ARG A 101 -18.01 0.69 -30.36
N GLU A 102 -17.02 1.49 -30.74
CA GLU A 102 -17.19 2.93 -30.82
C GLU A 102 -17.99 3.35 -32.07
N SER A 103 -17.74 2.71 -33.22
CA SER A 103 -18.45 2.99 -34.47
C SER A 103 -19.91 2.49 -34.47
N ALA A 104 -20.20 1.39 -33.77
CA ALA A 104 -21.54 0.83 -33.64
C ALA A 104 -22.44 1.56 -32.60
N ARG A 105 -21.88 2.42 -31.75
CA ARG A 105 -22.66 3.18 -30.77
C ARG A 105 -23.64 4.12 -31.48
N SER A 106 -24.84 4.22 -30.90
CA SER A 106 -25.87 5.19 -31.24
C SER A 106 -26.30 5.95 -29.99
N ASP A 107 -26.78 7.18 -30.16
CA ASP A 107 -27.34 7.98 -29.06
C ASP A 107 -28.72 7.45 -28.57
N THR A 108 -29.01 6.18 -28.85
CA THR A 108 -30.11 5.42 -28.22
C THR A 108 -29.67 4.82 -26.88
N GLU A 109 -28.37 4.70 -26.63
CA GLU A 109 -27.81 4.21 -25.39
C GLU A 109 -27.12 5.36 -24.63
N MET A 110 -27.37 5.43 -23.32
CA MET A 110 -26.76 6.42 -22.43
C MET A 110 -26.28 5.78 -21.13
N CYS A 111 -25.20 6.33 -20.58
CA CYS A 111 -24.75 6.01 -19.23
C CYS A 111 -25.39 7.01 -18.26
N SER A 112 -26.01 6.51 -17.19
CA SER A 112 -26.51 7.34 -16.10
C SER A 112 -25.73 7.06 -14.82
N ASP A 113 -25.43 8.10 -14.06
CA ASP A 113 -24.82 8.00 -12.74
C ASP A 113 -25.34 9.09 -11.79
N VAL A 114 -25.27 8.82 -10.49
CA VAL A 114 -25.75 9.69 -9.43
C VAL A 114 -24.60 10.07 -8.50
N LEU A 115 -24.23 11.35 -8.53
CA LEU A 115 -23.23 11.94 -7.67
C LEU A 115 -23.87 12.45 -6.37
N GLY A 116 -23.37 11.98 -5.22
CA GLY A 116 -23.63 12.58 -3.91
C GLY A 116 -24.70 11.86 -3.06
N PRO A 117 -24.69 12.15 -1.75
CA PRO A 117 -24.99 13.49 -1.24
C PRO A 117 -23.78 14.42 -1.06
N ILE A 118 -23.85 15.60 -1.68
CA ILE A 118 -22.89 16.71 -1.65
C ILE A 118 -23.19 17.58 -0.42
N THR A 119 -22.14 17.89 0.34
CA THR A 119 -22.19 18.76 1.52
C THR A 119 -21.13 19.87 1.41
N PRO A 120 -21.48 21.15 1.61
CA PRO A 120 -22.82 21.67 1.93
C PRO A 120 -23.77 21.59 0.74
N ALA A 121 -25.08 21.65 1.00
CA ALA A 121 -26.07 21.77 -0.06
C ALA A 121 -25.89 23.08 -0.84
N SER A 122 -26.34 23.11 -2.09
CA SER A 122 -26.40 24.36 -2.85
C SER A 122 -27.35 25.36 -2.19
N LYS A 123 -27.29 26.64 -2.60
CA LYS A 123 -28.23 27.67 -2.12
C LYS A 123 -29.70 27.28 -2.34
N SER A 124 -29.98 26.49 -3.38
CA SER A 124 -31.32 26.01 -3.72
C SER A 124 -31.66 24.66 -3.08
N GLY A 125 -30.82 24.13 -2.18
CA GLY A 125 -31.06 22.89 -1.46
C GLY A 125 -30.70 21.60 -2.19
N PHE A 126 -30.10 21.70 -3.39
CA PHE A 126 -29.62 20.52 -4.13
C PHE A 126 -28.45 19.85 -3.41
N LYS A 127 -28.53 18.53 -3.28
CA LYS A 127 -27.54 17.67 -2.61
C LYS A 127 -27.05 16.55 -3.51
N THR A 128 -27.73 16.27 -4.60
CA THR A 128 -27.38 15.17 -5.49
C THR A 128 -27.40 15.69 -6.91
N ILE A 129 -26.64 15.05 -7.80
CA ILE A 129 -26.62 15.37 -9.22
C ILE A 129 -26.77 14.06 -9.99
N VAL A 130 -27.68 14.01 -10.94
CA VAL A 130 -27.78 12.91 -11.91
C VAL A 130 -27.18 13.36 -13.22
N THR A 131 -26.33 12.53 -13.79
CA THR A 131 -25.70 12.77 -15.10
C THR A 131 -26.18 11.74 -16.10
N PHE A 132 -26.52 12.19 -17.30
CA PHE A 132 -26.81 11.33 -18.45
C PHE A 132 -25.78 11.63 -19.54
N ILE A 133 -25.06 10.60 -19.99
CA ILE A 133 -24.01 10.72 -21.00
C ILE A 133 -24.39 9.85 -22.19
N MET A 134 -24.63 10.48 -23.34
CA MET A 134 -24.89 9.77 -24.59
C MET A 134 -23.63 9.03 -25.06
N THR A 135 -23.78 7.76 -25.44
CA THR A 135 -22.62 6.90 -25.71
C THR A 135 -21.83 7.28 -26.97
N LYS A 136 -22.49 7.83 -28.00
CA LYS A 136 -21.84 8.23 -29.26
C LYS A 136 -21.43 9.70 -29.26
N SER A 137 -22.38 10.63 -29.11
CA SER A 137 -22.10 12.08 -29.16
C SER A 137 -21.31 12.59 -27.95
N ARG A 138 -21.26 11.81 -26.87
CA ARG A 138 -20.74 12.24 -25.57
C ARG A 138 -21.47 13.46 -25.02
N TYR A 139 -22.68 13.74 -25.51
CA TYR A 139 -23.51 14.81 -25.00
C TYR A 139 -23.89 14.49 -23.55
N VAL A 140 -23.68 15.48 -22.66
CA VAL A 140 -23.91 15.33 -21.23
C VAL A 140 -25.06 16.23 -20.80
N THR A 141 -26.04 15.64 -20.12
CA THR A 141 -27.10 16.37 -19.43
C THR A 141 -26.98 16.16 -17.94
N ILE A 142 -27.12 17.23 -17.17
CA ILE A 142 -26.93 17.24 -15.72
C ILE A 142 -28.20 17.79 -15.05
N TYR A 143 -28.73 17.04 -14.09
CA TYR A 143 -29.89 17.44 -13.31
C TYR A 143 -29.53 17.50 -11.81
N PRO A 144 -29.55 18.69 -11.19
CA PRO A 144 -29.38 18.81 -9.75
C PRO A 144 -30.68 18.42 -9.04
N LEU A 145 -30.56 17.61 -7.98
CA LEU A 145 -31.67 17.07 -7.21
C LEU A 145 -31.55 17.39 -5.71
N CYS A 146 -32.70 17.64 -5.08
CA CYS A 146 -32.78 17.87 -3.64
C CYS A 146 -32.71 16.56 -2.86
N LYS A 147 -33.30 15.48 -3.40
CA LYS A 147 -33.26 14.13 -2.83
C LYS A 147 -32.82 13.12 -3.90
N LYS A 148 -32.18 12.03 -3.44
CA LYS A 148 -31.81 10.92 -4.32
C LYS A 148 -33.03 10.20 -4.94
N SER A 149 -34.18 10.23 -4.27
CA SER A 149 -35.44 9.66 -4.76
C SER A 149 -36.02 10.37 -5.98
N ASP A 150 -35.53 11.58 -6.28
CA ASP A 150 -36.04 12.41 -7.37
C ASP A 150 -35.31 12.10 -8.69
N ALA A 151 -34.41 11.10 -8.67
CA ALA A 151 -33.61 10.61 -9.79
C ALA A 151 -34.37 9.60 -10.65
#